data_AF-A0A3D5DRX3-F1
#
_entry.id   AF-A0A3D5DRX3-F1
#
_cell.length_a   1.000
_cell.length_b   1.000
_cell.length_c   1.000
_cell.angle_alpha   90.00
_cell.angle_beta   90.00
_cell.angle_gamma   90.00
#
_symmetry.space_group_name_H-M   'P 1'
#
loop_
_entity.id
_entity.type
_entity.pdbx_description
1 polymer ?
#
loop_
_entity_poly.entity_id
_entity_poly.type
_entity_poly.pdbx_seq_one_letter_code
_entity_poly.pdbx_strand_id
1 'polypeptide(L)' 'LHGPYWQWTRKVAAKTVCRWLSLDQRHDYQAWIDNDRRLRELLSQLEALGAAALEADPRWQRKPTAAPGGTTQTSP' A
#
# COMPACT_ATOMS: atom_id res chain seq x y z
N LEU A 1 31.18 15.51 19.53
CA LEU A 1 29.71 15.51 19.61
C LEU A 1 29.18 14.95 18.30
N HIS A 2 28.61 13.75 18.30
CA HIS A 2 28.03 13.20 17.08
C HIS A 2 26.69 13.91 16.83
N GLY A 3 26.55 14.56 15.67
CA GLY A 3 25.27 15.16 15.28
C GLY A 3 24.16 14.11 15.19
N PRO A 4 22.89 14.53 15.12
CA PRO A 4 21.79 13.59 14.94
C PRO A 4 22.07 12.71 13.72
N TYR A 5 21.95 11.39 13.87
CA TYR A 5 22.14 10.49 12.75
C TYR A 5 20.82 10.41 11.98
N TRP A 6 20.80 10.91 10.75
CA TRP A 6 19.64 10.73 9.86
C TRP A 6 19.80 9.41 9.11
N GLN A 7 18.80 8.54 9.19
CA GLN A 7 18.78 7.27 8.48
C GLN A 7 17.85 7.38 7.27
N TRP A 8 18.35 7.02 6.10
CA TRP A 8 17.57 6.88 4.88
C TRP A 8 17.45 5.40 4.52
N THR A 9 16.21 4.91 4.41
CA THR A 9 15.91 3.53 4.06
C THR A 9 15.03 3.49 2.81
N ARG A 10 15.48 2.78 1.77
CA ARG A 10 14.76 2.65 0.49
C ARG A 10 14.84 1.23 -0.07
N LYS A 11 13.79 0.79 -0.76
CA LYS A 11 13.82 -0.40 -1.62
C LYS A 11 14.38 -0.05 -3.00
N VAL A 12 15.47 -0.68 -3.42
CA VAL A 12 16.10 -0.54 -4.75
C VAL A 12 16.32 -1.94 -5.31
N ALA A 13 15.77 -2.24 -6.50
CA ALA A 13 15.86 -3.56 -7.13
C ALA A 13 15.54 -4.72 -6.15
N ALA A 14 14.39 -4.60 -5.46
CA ALA A 14 13.92 -5.51 -4.39
C ALA A 14 14.78 -5.58 -3.10
N LYS A 15 15.94 -4.91 -3.05
CA LYS A 15 16.82 -4.87 -1.87
C LYS A 15 16.51 -3.66 -0.98
N THR A 16 16.54 -3.84 0.34
CA THR A 16 16.48 -2.71 1.28
C THR A 16 17.87 -2.11 1.43
N VAL A 17 18.04 -0.88 0.96
CA VAL A 17 19.24 -0.09 1.17
C VAL A 17 18.98 0.84 2.34
N CYS A 18 19.85 0.75 3.35
CA CYS A 18 19.87 1.65 4.49
C CYS A 18 21.18 2.43 4.48
N ARG A 19 21.10 3.76 4.60
CA ARG A 19 22.26 4.65 4.67
C ARG A 19 22.09 5.65 5.81
N TRP A 20 23.18 5.92 6.51
CA TRP A 20 23.27 7.02 7.45
C TRP A 20 23.75 8.26 6.71
N LEU A 21 23.07 9.39 6.92
CA LEU A 21 23.36 10.68 6.32
C LEU A 21 24.01 11.59 7.37
N SER A 22 25.03 12.33 6.95
CA SER A 22 25.55 13.46 7.72
C SER A 22 24.56 14.64 7.71
N LEU A 23 24.82 15.66 8.53
CA LEU A 23 24.01 16.87 8.57
C LEU A 23 23.97 17.60 7.22
N ASP A 24 25.12 17.73 6.55
CA ASP A 24 25.22 18.40 5.24
C ASP A 24 24.46 17.60 4.17
N GLN A 25 24.66 16.27 4.16
CA GLN A 25 23.93 15.38 3.25
C GLN A 25 22.42 15.43 3.50
N ARG A 26 21.99 15.58 4.76
CA ARG A 26 20.56 15.71 5.05
C ARG A 26 19.97 16.91 4.31
N HIS A 27 20.63 18.07 4.31
CA HIS A 27 20.10 19.25 3.62
C HIS A 27 19.93 18.98 2.11
N ASP A 28 20.92 18.37 1.48
CA ASP A 28 20.90 18.06 0.05
C ASP A 28 19.87 16.98 -0.32
N TYR A 29 19.69 15.98 0.54
CA TYR A 29 18.78 14.85 0.30
C TYR A 29 17.38 15.03 0.90
N GLN A 30 17.12 16.08 1.68
CA GLN A 30 15.82 16.31 2.33
C GLN A 30 14.70 16.38 1.29
N ALA A 31 14.90 17.17 0.22
CA ALA A 31 13.93 17.28 -0.87
C ALA A 31 13.66 15.93 -1.55
N TRP A 32 14.69 15.10 -1.71
CA TRP A 32 14.53 13.75 -2.27
C TRP A 32 13.75 12.82 -1.34
N ILE A 33 14.00 12.89 -0.03
CA ILE A 33 13.27 12.11 0.98
C ILE A 33 11.79 12.51 0.99
N ASP A 34 11.50 13.81 0.96
CA ASP A 34 10.12 14.31 0.97
C ASP A 34 9.39 13.97 -0.32
N ASN A 35 10.05 14.04 -1.47
CA ASN A 35 9.50 13.62 -2.75
C ASN A 35 9.23 12.09 -2.80
N ASP A 36 10.12 11.25 -2.27
CA ASP A 36 9.90 9.78 -2.19
C ASP A 36 8.68 9.47 -1.31
N ARG A 37 8.51 10.17 -0.18
CA ARG A 37 7.33 10.04 0.67
C ARG A 37 6.05 10.44 -0.07
N ARG A 38 6.05 11.61 -0.72
CA ARG A 38 4.90 12.09 -1.50
C ARG A 38 4.54 11.13 -2.63
N LEU A 39 5.53 10.57 -3.32
CA LEU A 39 5.31 9.60 -4.39
C LEU A 39 4.63 8.33 -3.86
N ARG A 40 5.08 7.80 -2.72
CA ARG A 40 4.46 6.61 -2.08
C ARG A 40 3.02 6.87 -1.68
N GLU A 41 2.76 8.06 -1.14
CA GLU A 41 1.41 8.46 -0.77
C GLU A 41 0.49 8.51 -2.00
N LEU A 42 0.93 9.17 -3.07
CA LEU A 42 0.17 9.25 -4.33
C LEU A 42 -0.05 7.88 -4.96
N LEU A 43 0.96 7.01 -4.94
CA LEU A 43 0.83 5.64 -5.42
C LEU A 43 -0.21 4.86 -4.60
N SER A 44 -0.15 4.95 -3.27
CA SER A 44 -1.11 4.29 -2.39
C SER A 44 -2.54 4.80 -2.61
N GLN A 45 -2.72 6.11 -2.83
CA GLN A 45 -4.03 6.68 -3.17
C GLN A 45 -4.55 6.13 -4.51
N LEU A 46 -3.69 6.03 -5.52
CA LEU A 46 -4.05 5.46 -6.82
C LEU A 46 -4.45 3.98 -6.69
N GLU A 47 -3.69 3.18 -5.96
CA GLU A 47 -3.99 1.77 -5.71
C GLU A 47 -5.33 1.60 -4.98
N ALA A 48 -5.61 2.45 -3.99
CA ALA A 48 -6.88 2.45 -3.26
C ALA A 48 -8.07 2.79 -4.17
N LEU A 49 -7.92 3.79 -5.06
CA LEU A 49 -8.95 4.13 -6.05
C LEU A 49 -9.20 2.98 -7.03
N GLY A 50 -8.14 2.32 -7.50
CA GLY A 50 -8.25 1.15 -8.38
C GLY A 50 -8.96 -0.03 -7.70
N ALA A 51 -8.62 -0.31 -6.44
CA ALA A 51 -9.29 -1.34 -5.66
C ALA A 51 -10.78 -1.02 -5.45
N ALA A 52 -11.11 0.22 -5.09
CA ALA A 52 -12.50 0.65 -4.93
C ALA A 52 -13.30 0.55 -6.23
N ALA A 53 -12.70 0.92 -7.37
CA ALA A 53 -13.33 0.78 -8.68
C ALA A 53 -13.58 -0.70 -9.05
N LEU A 54 -12.65 -1.60 -8.72
CA LEU A 54 -12.79 -3.03 -8.96
C LEU A 54 -13.91 -3.65 -8.11
N GLU A 55 -13.96 -3.33 -6.81
CA GLU A 55 -15.02 -3.80 -5.91
C GLU A 55 -16.40 -3.27 -6.31
N ALA A 56 -16.46 -2.06 -6.85
CA ALA A 56 -17.71 -1.46 -7.35
C ALA A 56 -18.15 -2.03 -8.71
N ASP A 57 -17.28 -2.73 -9.46
CA ASP A 57 -17.61 -3.21 -10.81
C ASP A 57 -18.62 -4.38 -10.74
N PRO A 58 -19.84 -4.19 -11.27
CA PRO A 58 -20.89 -5.22 -11.24
C PRO A 58 -20.55 -6.48 -12.05
N ARG A 59 -19.56 -6.43 -12.96
CA ARG A 59 -19.06 -7.61 -13.68
C ARG A 59 -18.32 -8.59 -12.75
N TRP A 60 -17.77 -8.09 -11.65
CA TRP A 60 -17.05 -8.87 -10.65
C TRP A 60 -17.89 -9.18 -9.40
N GLN A 61 -19.11 -8.63 -9.31
CA GLN A 61 -20.11 -9.05 -8.33
C GLN A 61 -20.55 -10.49 -8.63
N ARG A 62 -19.81 -11.45 -8.07
CA ARG A 62 -20.19 -12.85 -8.05
C ARG A 62 -21.52 -12.94 -7.29
N LYS A 63 -22.62 -13.15 -8.03
CA LYS A 63 -23.92 -13.48 -7.45
C LYS A 63 -23.68 -14.57 -6.39
N PRO A 64 -24.09 -14.40 -5.13
CA PRO A 64 -24.13 -15.53 -4.22
C PRO A 64 -25.05 -16.53 -4.88
N THR A 65 -24.50 -17.67 -5.32
CA THR A 65 -25.32 -18.79 -5.76
C THR A 65 -26.18 -19.15 -4.57
N ALA A 66 -27.45 -18.75 -4.60
CA ALA A 66 -28.44 -19.20 -3.64
C ALA A 66 -28.47 -20.73 -3.75
N ALA A 67 -27.90 -21.41 -2.76
CA ALA A 67 -28.01 -22.85 -2.65
C ALA A 67 -29.50 -23.18 -2.50
N PRO A 68 -30.11 -24.01 -3.36
CA PRO A 68 -31.48 -24.43 -3.19
C PRO A 68 -31.51 -25.53 -2.12
N GLY A 69 -31.46 -25.13 -0.85
CA GLY A 69 -31.67 -26.00 0.29
C GLY A 69 -33.15 -26.13 0.62
N GLY A 70 -33.96 -26.52 -0.37
CA GLY A 70 -35.34 -26.92 -0.16
C GLY A 70 -35.40 -28.39 0.24
N THR A 71 -35.40 -28.68 1.53
CA THR A 71 -35.85 -29.96 2.06
C THR A 71 -36.93 -29.70 3.09
N THR A 72 -38.18 -29.79 2.61
CA THR A 72 -39.35 -30.07 3.45
C THR A 72 -39.08 -31.36 4.23
N GLN A 73 -38.83 -31.22 5.53
CA GLN A 73 -38.81 -32.31 6.48
C GLN A 73 -40.27 -32.58 6.91
N THR A 74 -40.76 -33.76 6.52
CA THR A 74 -42.09 -34.30 6.82
C THR A 74 -42.04 -35.18 8.07
N SER A 75 -42.89 -34.86 9.06
CA SER A 75 -43.52 -35.72 10.11
C SER A 75 -42.63 -36.44 11.14
N PRO A 76 -43.15 -36.82 12.33
CA PRO A 76 -44.40 -37.55 12.61
C PRO A 76 -45.62 -36.68 12.96
#